data_AF-G9KM35-F1
#
_entry.id   AF-G9KM35-F1
#
_cell.length_a   1.000
_cell.length_b   1.000
_cell.length_c   1.000
_cell.angle_alpha   90.00
_cell.angle_beta   90.00
_cell.angle_gamma   90.00
#
_symmetry.space_group_name_H-M   'P 1'
#
loop_
_entity.id
_entity.type
_entity.pdbx_description
1 polymer ?
#
loop_
_entity_poly.entity_id
_entity_poly.type
_entity_poly.pdbx_seq_one_letter_code
_entity_poly.pdbx_strand_id
1 'polypeptide(L)' 'LYLQDNHIEYLQDDIFVDLVNLSHLFLHGNKLWSLGQDTFRGLVNLDRLLLHENQLQWVHHKAFHDLHRLT' A
#
# COMPACT_ATOMS: atom_id res chain seq x y z
N LEU A 1 -0.28 -5.16 -9.33
CA LEU A 1 0.87 -4.25 -9.44
C LEU A 1 1.99 -4.82 -8.60
N TYR A 2 3.11 -5.12 -9.24
CA TYR A 2 4.25 -5.80 -8.65
C TYR A 2 5.36 -4.77 -8.42
N LEU A 3 5.59 -4.43 -7.16
CA LEU A 3 6.59 -3.47 -6.72
C LEU A 3 7.52 -4.06 -5.65
N GLN A 4 7.43 -5.37 -5.40
CA GLN A 4 8.32 -6.05 -4.45
C GLN A 4 9.79 -5.96 -4.86
N ASP A 5 10.68 -5.97 -3.86
CA ASP A 5 12.14 -6.00 -4.03
C ASP A 5 12.73 -4.79 -4.79
N ASN A 6 12.11 -3.61 -4.67
CA ASN A 6 12.52 -2.39 -5.39
C ASN A 6 13.17 -1.31 -4.50
N HIS A 7 13.55 -1.63 -3.26
CA HIS A 7 14.17 -0.68 -2.33
C HIS A 7 13.33 0.60 -2.10
N ILE A 8 12.00 0.52 -2.23
CA ILE A 8 11.10 1.67 -2.04
C ILE A 8 11.11 2.05 -0.56
N GLU A 9 11.47 3.29 -0.27
CA GLU A 9 11.55 3.81 1.11
C GLU A 9 10.30 4.59 1.52
N TYR A 10 9.64 5.24 0.57
CA TYR A 10 8.45 6.04 0.80
C TYR A 10 7.45 5.87 -0.36
N LEU A 11 6.16 5.95 0.00
CA LEU A 11 5.06 6.10 -0.94
C LEU A 11 4.40 7.44 -0.66
N GLN A 12 4.20 8.22 -1.72
CA GLN A 12 3.45 9.47 -1.61
C GLN A 12 1.97 9.16 -1.43
N ASP A 13 1.27 10.03 -0.71
CA ASP A 13 -0.20 9.97 -0.66
C ASP A 13 -0.77 10.09 -2.08
N ASP A 14 -1.90 9.42 -2.30
CA ASP A 14 -2.63 9.40 -3.58
C ASP A 14 -1.88 8.78 -4.78
N ILE A 15 -0.69 8.18 -4.58
CA ILE A 15 0.11 7.59 -5.68
C ILE A 15 -0.62 6.48 -6.47
N PHE A 16 -1.64 5.86 -5.87
CA PHE A 16 -2.45 4.81 -6.48
C PHE A 16 -3.91 5.22 -6.73
N VAL A 17 -4.25 6.50 -6.61
CA VAL A 17 -5.65 6.99 -6.59
C VAL A 17 -6.45 6.59 -7.83
N ASP A 18 -5.81 6.55 -9.00
CA ASP A 18 -6.46 6.22 -10.27
C ASP A 18 -6.53 4.70 -10.54
N LEU A 19 -5.89 3.88 -9.71
CA LEU A 19 -5.83 2.43 -9.88
C LEU A 19 -7.07 1.72 -9.29
N VAL A 20 -8.26 2.26 -9.56
CA VAL A 20 -9.54 1.82 -8.98
C VAL A 20 -9.89 0.35 -9.23
N ASN A 21 -9.34 -0.25 -10.29
CA ASN A 21 -9.55 -1.65 -10.66
C ASN A 21 -8.43 -2.59 -10.18
N LEU A 22 -7.44 -2.09 -9.44
CA LEU A 22 -6.32 -2.89 -8.97
C LEU A 22 -6.79 -3.88 -7.91
N SER A 23 -6.60 -5.17 -8.17
CA SER A 23 -6.96 -6.24 -7.23
C SER A 23 -5.79 -6.70 -6.36
N HIS A 24 -4.55 -6.57 -6.84
CA HIS A 24 -3.35 -7.06 -6.14
C HIS A 24 -2.26 -5.99 -6.14
N LEU A 25 -1.68 -5.71 -4.99
CA LEU A 25 -0.55 -4.81 -4.80
C LEU A 25 0.51 -5.49 -3.93
N PHE A 26 1.67 -5.77 -4.51
CA PHE A 26 2.78 -6.41 -3.82
C PHE A 26 3.90 -5.40 -3.60
N LEU A 27 4.16 -5.10 -2.33
CA LEU A 27 5.15 -4.15 -1.84
C LEU A 27 6.14 -4.79 -0.86
N HIS A 28 6.12 -6.13 -0.73
CA HIS A 28 7.02 -6.83 0.18
C HIS A 28 8.50 -6.72 -0.26
N GLY A 29 9.44 -6.93 0.66
CA GLY A 29 10.87 -6.84 0.35
C GLY A 29 11.36 -5.41 0.01
N ASN A 30 10.61 -4.38 0.44
CA ASN A 30 11.00 -2.98 0.29
C ASN A 30 11.53 -2.41 1.61
N LYS A 31 11.71 -1.09 1.67
CA LYS A 31 12.24 -0.37 2.83
C LYS A 31 11.23 0.65 3.37
N LEU A 32 9.93 0.40 3.17
CA LEU A 32 8.89 1.30 3.64
C LEU A 32 8.98 1.40 5.17
N TRP A 33 9.13 2.63 5.66
CA TRP A 33 9.23 2.90 7.10
C TRP A 33 7.92 3.43 7.67
N SER A 34 7.05 4.00 6.82
CA SER A 34 5.74 4.51 7.22
C SER A 34 4.67 4.32 6.14
N LEU A 35 3.41 4.33 6.58
CA LEU A 35 2.22 4.39 5.73
C LEU A 35 1.32 5.54 6.20
N GLY A 36 1.10 6.52 5.30
CA GLY A 36 0.23 7.67 5.51
C GLY A 36 -1.25 7.31 5.49
N GLN A 37 -2.11 8.28 5.82
CA GLN A 37 -3.55 8.11 5.77
C GLN A 37 -4.04 7.76 4.36
N ASP A 38 -3.47 8.40 3.34
CA ASP A 38 -3.95 8.39 1.97
C ASP A 38 -3.00 7.63 1.02
N THR A 39 -2.05 6.87 1.57
CA THR A 39 -1.09 6.05 0.79
C THR A 39 -1.77 5.01 -0.11
N PHE A 40 -2.89 4.43 0.33
CA PHE A 40 -3.67 3.44 -0.42
C PHE A 40 -5.04 3.95 -0.85
N ARG A 41 -5.24 5.27 -0.87
CA ARG A 41 -6.51 5.87 -1.26
C ARG A 41 -6.91 5.46 -2.67
N GLY A 42 -8.20 5.23 -2.90
CA GLY A 42 -8.75 4.87 -4.22
C GLY A 42 -8.62 3.38 -4.59
N LEU A 43 -7.89 2.58 -3.82
CA LEU A 43 -7.74 1.13 -4.02
C LEU A 43 -8.96 0.33 -3.53
N VAL A 44 -10.16 0.78 -3.90
CA VAL A 44 -11.46 0.24 -3.44
C VAL A 44 -11.73 -1.21 -3.84
N ASN A 45 -11.05 -1.70 -4.89
CA ASN A 45 -11.17 -3.09 -5.36
C ASN A 45 -9.98 -3.98 -4.98
N LEU A 46 -9.09 -3.52 -4.10
CA LEU A 46 -7.91 -4.28 -3.70
C LEU A 46 -8.32 -5.47 -2.81
N ASP A 47 -7.97 -6.66 -3.28
CA ASP A 47 -8.20 -7.95 -2.63
C ASP A 47 -6.98 -8.39 -1.83
N ARG A 48 -5.78 -8.16 -2.38
CA ARG A 48 -4.52 -8.58 -1.76
C ARG A 48 -3.48 -7.47 -1.71
N LEU A 49 -2.99 -7.20 -0.50
CA LEU A 49 -1.88 -6.30 -0.19
C LEU A 49 -0.78 -7.05 0.57
N LEU A 50 0.43 -7.08 0.04
CA LEU A 50 1.58 -7.69 0.69
C LEU A 50 2.61 -6.63 1.07
N LEU A 51 2.85 -6.48 2.38
CA LEU A 51 3.77 -5.48 2.97
C LEU A 51 4.86 -6.09 3.86
N HIS A 52 4.93 -7.43 3.97
CA HIS A 52 5.96 -8.10 4.77
C HIS A 52 7.37 -7.77 4.27
N GLU A 53 8.39 -8.00 5.09
CA GLU A 53 9.79 -7.66 4.74
C GLU A 53 9.98 -6.18 4.36
N ASN A 54 9.22 -5.29 5.01
CA ASN A 54 9.48 -3.86 5.07
C ASN A 54 10.00 -3.47 6.46
N GLN A 55 10.25 -2.17 6.66
CA GLN A 55 10.78 -1.61 7.90
C GLN A 55 9.74 -0.72 8.61
N LEU A 56 8.46 -1.08 8.50
CA LEU A 56 7.34 -0.27 8.97
C LEU A 56 7.40 -0.05 10.48
N GLN A 57 7.59 1.20 10.89
CA GLN A 57 7.59 1.64 12.29
C GLN A 57 6.32 2.42 12.63
N TRP A 58 5.71 3.05 11.63
CA TRP A 58 4.51 3.86 11.80
C TRP A 58 3.48 3.57 10.72
N VAL A 59 2.24 3.34 11.15
CA VAL A 59 1.12 3.13 10.24
C VAL A 59 -0.01 4.01 10.74
N HIS A 60 -0.45 4.94 9.90
CA HIS A 60 -1.59 5.77 10.24
C HIS A 60 -2.83 4.88 10.48
N HIS A 61 -3.64 5.19 11.51
CA HIS A 61 -4.80 4.36 11.86
C HIS A 61 -5.89 4.30 10.77
N LYS A 62 -5.81 5.20 9.78
CA LYS A 62 -6.65 5.23 8.57
C LYS A 62 -5.91 4.83 7.29
N ALA A 63 -4.68 4.33 7.35
CA ALA A 63 -3.91 3.98 6.15
C ALA A 63 -4.64 3.00 5.21
N PHE A 64 -5.52 2.16 5.76
CA PHE A 64 -6.26 1.14 5.03
C PHE A 64 -7.77 1.45 4.89
N HIS A 65 -8.20 2.70 5.11
CA HIS A 65 -9.62 3.04 5.23
C HIS A 65 -10.46 2.74 3.97
N ASP A 66 -9.87 2.86 2.78
CA ASP A 66 -10.51 2.60 1.48
C ASP A 66 -10.42 1.13 1.04
N LEU A 67 -9.68 0.28 1.76
CA LEU A 67 -9.42 -1.12 1.37
C LEU A 67 -10.58 -2.05 1.76
N HIS A 68 -11.78 -1.75 1.28
CA HIS A 68 -13.01 -2.42 1.70
C HIS A 68 -13.12 -3.89 1.28
N ARG A 69 -12.31 -4.33 0.30
CA ARG A 69 -12.32 -5.71 -0.24
C ARG A 69 -11.11 -6.54 0.19
N LEU A 70 -10.25 -6.00 1.05
CA LEU A 70 -9.02 -6.65 1.45
C LEU A 70 -9.31 -7.90 2.29
N THR A 71 -8.70 -9.04 1.92
CA THR A 71 -8.85 -10.33 2.61
C THR A 71 -7.60 -10.72 3.38
#